data_AF-A0A8S3BAA4-F1
#
_entry.id   AF-A0A8S3BAA4-F1
#
_cell.length_a   1.000
_cell.length_b   1.000
_cell.length_c   1.000
_cell.angle_alpha   90.00
_cell.angle_beta   90.00
_cell.angle_gamma   90.00
#
_symmetry.space_group_name_H-M   'P 1'
#
loop_
_entity.id
_entity.type
_entity.pdbx_description
1 polymer ?
#
loop_
_entity_poly.entity_id
_entity_poly.type
_entity_poly.pdbx_seq_one_letter_code
_entity_poly.pdbx_strand_id
1 'polypeptide(L)' 'ALLGKKGRSLRDLTDYWDVATYFELHAVQRDWSKACLAALHMYLLNPPIWYLKSTINNLKILHQATRMRNQQKPREQPST' A
#
# COMPACT_ATOMS: atom_id res chain seq x y z
N ALA A 1 12.27 -3.08 -0.96
CA ALA A 1 13.03 -2.71 -2.17
C ALA A 1 12.27 -1.62 -2.95
N LEU A 2 12.94 -0.90 -3.86
CA LEU A 2 12.27 -0.01 -4.84
C LEU A 2 11.51 -0.90 -5.84
N LEU A 3 10.18 -0.80 -5.87
CA LEU A 3 9.31 -1.51 -6.82
C LEU A 3 9.51 -0.95 -8.25
N GLY A 4 10.69 -1.22 -8.83
CA GLY A 4 11.11 -0.77 -10.16
C GLY A 4 10.84 -1.75 -11.30
N LYS A 5 9.99 -2.76 -11.12
CA LYS A 5 9.63 -3.71 -12.19
C LYS A 5 8.10 -3.82 -12.30
N LYS A 6 7.54 -3.17 -13.33
CA LYS A 6 6.17 -3.41 -13.80
C LYS A 6 6.02 -4.93 -14.03
N GLY A 7 5.10 -5.57 -13.30
CA GLY A 7 4.70 -6.96 -13.55
C GLY A 7 5.06 -8.00 -12.49
N ARG A 8 5.60 -7.64 -11.31
CA ARG A 8 5.71 -8.63 -10.21
C ARG A 8 4.32 -8.98 -9.68
N SER A 9 3.94 -10.26 -9.83
CA SER A 9 2.74 -10.81 -9.20
C SER A 9 2.97 -10.85 -7.68
N LEU A 10 1.91 -10.67 -6.90
CA LEU A 10 1.98 -10.78 -5.44
C LEU A 10 2.58 -12.14 -5.01
N ARG A 11 2.35 -13.20 -5.80
CA ARG A 11 2.86 -14.55 -5.54
C ARG A 11 4.39 -14.67 -5.63
N ASP A 12 5.04 -13.76 -6.34
CA ASP A 12 6.50 -13.78 -6.52
C ASP A 12 7.23 -12.97 -5.43
N LEU A 13 6.49 -12.35 -4.51
CA LEU A 13 7.03 -11.52 -3.44
C LEU A 13 7.33 -12.36 -2.20
N THR A 14 8.59 -12.74 -2.05
CA THR A 14 9.06 -13.49 -0.88
C THR A 14 9.51 -12.59 0.28
N ASP A 15 9.84 -11.33 -0.01
CA ASP A 15 10.27 -10.35 1.00
C ASP A 15 9.06 -9.66 1.64
N TYR A 16 8.97 -9.69 2.97
CA TYR A 16 7.89 -9.06 3.70
C TYR A 16 7.75 -7.58 3.37
N TRP A 17 8.87 -6.85 3.26
CA TRP A 17 8.82 -5.40 3.06
C TRP A 17 8.28 -5.03 1.68
N ASP A 18 8.57 -5.83 0.66
CA ASP A 18 7.96 -5.70 -0.66
C ASP A 18 6.44 -5.97 -0.61
N VAL A 19 5.99 -7.01 0.11
CA VAL A 19 4.56 -7.29 0.30
C VAL A 19 3.86 -6.19 1.11
N ALA A 20 4.50 -5.68 2.17
CA ALA A 20 3.98 -4.61 3.01
C ALA A 20 3.80 -3.31 2.22
N THR A 21 4.77 -2.96 1.38
CA THR A 21 4.65 -1.80 0.48
C THR A 21 3.49 -1.98 -0.51
N TYR A 22 3.34 -3.19 -1.05
CA TYR A 22 2.22 -3.53 -1.94
C TYR A 22 0.87 -3.40 -1.23
N PHE A 23 0.76 -3.88 0.01
CA PHE A 23 -0.42 -3.74 0.85
C PHE A 23 -0.75 -2.27 1.12
N GLU A 24 0.21 -1.49 1.60
CA GLU A 24 0.04 -0.07 1.93
C GLU A 24 -0.45 0.73 0.72
N LEU A 25 0.16 0.51 -0.46
CA LEU A 25 -0.21 1.18 -1.70
C LEU A 25 -1.66 0.90 -2.10
N HIS A 26 -2.08 -0.37 -2.11
CA HIS A 26 -3.43 -0.76 -2.53
C HIS A 26 -4.49 -0.38 -1.50
N ALA A 27 -4.17 -0.44 -0.20
CA ALA A 27 -5.05 0.01 0.86
C ALA A 27 -5.35 1.52 0.76
N VAL A 28 -4.34 2.33 0.41
CA VAL A 28 -4.52 3.77 0.18
C VAL A 28 -5.37 4.05 -1.06
N GLN A 29 -5.23 3.25 -2.12
CA GLN A 29 -6.02 3.34 -3.35
C GLN A 29 -7.43 2.73 -3.23
N ARG A 30 -7.76 2.15 -2.07
CA ARG A 30 -9.03 1.43 -1.82
C ARG A 30 -9.24 0.20 -2.71
N ASP A 31 -8.16 -0.38 -3.24
CA ASP A 31 -8.20 -1.68 -3.92
C ASP A 31 -8.14 -2.79 -2.86
N TRP A 32 -9.28 -3.01 -2.21
CA TRP A 32 -9.38 -3.95 -1.10
C TRP A 32 -9.11 -5.40 -1.51
N SER A 33 -9.41 -5.77 -2.76
CA SER A 33 -9.16 -7.12 -3.28
C SER A 33 -7.67 -7.45 -3.22
N LYS A 34 -6.82 -6.55 -3.74
CA LYS A 34 -5.36 -6.74 -3.70
C LYS A 34 -4.78 -6.53 -2.31
N ALA A 35 -5.33 -5.60 -1.53
CA ALA A 35 -4.90 -5.39 -0.14
C ALA A 35 -5.17 -6.63 0.73
N CYS A 36 -6.33 -7.28 0.61
CA CYS A 36 -6.64 -8.50 1.34
C CYS A 36 -5.71 -9.65 0.96
N LEU A 37 -5.42 -9.84 -0.33
CA LEU A 37 -4.46 -10.85 -0.78
C LEU A 37 -3.06 -10.59 -0.22
N ALA A 38 -2.61 -9.33 -0.21
CA ALA A 38 -1.32 -8.96 0.34
C ALA A 38 -1.28 -9.17 1.86
N ALA A 39 -2.33 -8.82 2.59
CA ALA A 39 -2.44 -9.07 4.02
C ALA A 39 -2.38 -10.58 4.36
N LEU A 40 -3.05 -11.42 3.56
CA LEU A 40 -2.94 -12.88 3.69
C LEU A 40 -1.50 -13.35 3.42
N HIS A 41 -0.85 -12.82 2.38
CA HIS A 41 0.54 -13.16 2.08
C HIS A 41 1.50 -12.70 3.19
N MET A 42 1.28 -11.53 3.78
CA MET A 42 2.04 -11.05 4.94
C MET A 42 1.87 -11.99 6.13
N TYR A 43 0.66 -12.49 6.39
CA TYR A 43 0.41 -13.46 7.46
C TYR A 43 1.16 -14.77 7.22
N LEU A 44 1.15 -15.29 5.97
CA LEU A 44 1.85 -16.53 5.61
C LEU A 44 3.38 -16.44 5.74
N LEU A 45 3.97 -15.25 5.63
CA LEU A 45 5.40 -15.02 5.86
C LEU A 45 5.78 -15.06 7.35
N ASN A 46 4.81 -15.21 8.26
CA ASN A 46 4.99 -15.29 9.71
C ASN A 46 5.94 -14.22 10.29
N PRO A 47 5.68 -12.92 10.02
CA PRO A 47 6.53 -11.84 10.48
C PRO A 47 6.39 -11.63 11.99
N PRO A 48 7.42 -11.10 12.67
CA PRO A 48 7.28 -10.70 14.06
C PRO A 48 6.31 -9.52 14.17
N ILE A 49 5.60 -9.43 15.29
CA ILE A 49 4.52 -8.45 15.53
C ILE A 49 4.93 -7.00 15.24
N TRP A 50 6.21 -6.66 15.49
CA TRP A 50 6.69 -5.30 15.28
C TRP A 50 6.71 -4.87 13.80
N TYR A 51 6.84 -5.82 12.86
CA TYR A 51 6.73 -5.55 11.43
C TYR A 51 5.32 -5.07 11.09
N LEU A 52 4.29 -5.79 11.58
CA LEU A 52 2.88 -5.44 11.34
C LEU A 52 2.55 -4.06 11.93
N LYS A 53 3.04 -3.77 13.14
CA LYS A 53 2.89 -2.44 13.77
C LYS A 53 3.49 -1.34 12.91
N SER A 54 4.69 -1.56 12.36
CA SER A 54 5.35 -0.61 11.46
C SER A 54 4.54 -0.38 10.19
N THR A 55 4.07 -1.45 9.53
CA THR A 55 3.25 -1.37 8.32
C THR A 55 1.94 -0.60 8.53
N ILE A 56 1.25 -0.82 9.65
CA ILE A 56 0.03 -0.05 9.98
C ILE A 56 0.35 1.43 10.19
N ASN A 57 1.48 1.75 10.82
CA ASN A 57 1.90 3.14 11.01
C ASN A 57 2.22 3.82 9.67
N ASN A 58 2.95 3.13 8.79
CA ASN A 58 3.24 3.60 7.43
C ASN A 58 1.97 3.83 6.62
N LEU A 59 0.99 2.92 6.72
CA LEU A 59 -0.31 3.08 6.08
C LEU A 59 -1.02 4.37 6.54
N LYS A 60 -0.99 4.69 7.84
CA LYS A 60 -1.58 5.93 8.37
C LYS A 60 -0.91 7.16 7.75
N ILE A 61 0.43 7.16 7.68
CA ILE A 61 1.21 8.25 7.08
C ILE A 61 0.87 8.40 5.60
N LEU A 62 0.90 7.32 4.82
CA LEU A 62 0.59 7.34 3.40
C LEU A 62 -0.86 7.76 3.12
N HIS A 63 -1.80 7.36 3.97
CA HIS A 63 -3.19 7.79 3.88
C HIS A 63 -3.32 9.30 4.08
N GLN A 64 -2.66 9.86 5.10
CA GLN A 64 -2.64 11.30 5.34
C GLN A 64 -1.98 12.06 4.19
N ALA A 65 -0.81 11.61 3.73
CA ALA A 65 -0.09 12.22 2.61
C ALA A 65 -0.92 12.21 1.32
N THR A 66 -1.60 11.11 1.04
CA THR A 66 -2.48 10.99 -0.14
C THR A 66 -3.69 11.92 -0.04
N ARG A 67 -4.26 12.10 1.15
CA ARG A 67 -5.34 13.06 1.37
C ARG A 67 -4.89 14.50 1.13
N MET A 68 -3.72 14.89 1.66
CA MET A 68 -3.15 16.22 1.44
C MET A 68 -2.89 16.48 -0.05
N ARG A 69 -2.31 15.51 -0.76
CA ARG A 69 -2.11 15.61 -2.22
C ARG A 69 -3.42 15.78 -2.98
N ASN A 70 -4.46 15.04 -2.61
CA ASN A 70 -5.76 15.13 -3.27
C ASN A 70 -6.48 16.47 -2.98
N GLN A 71 -6.18 17.13 -1.84
CA GLN A 71 -6.69 18.46 -1.52
C GLN A 71 -5.95 19.59 -2.27
N GLN A 72 -4.69 19.37 -2.65
CA GLN A 72 -3.87 20.33 -3.40
C GLN A 72 -4.13 20.33 -4.91
N LYS A 73 -4.86 19.34 -5.46
CA LYS A 73 -5.33 19.45 -6.85
C LYS A 73 -6.27 20.67 -6.92
N PRO A 74 -5.98 21.68 -7.78
CA PRO A 74 -6.95 22.74 -8.05
C PRO A 74 -8.26 22.07 -8.46
N ARG A 75 -9.39 22.49 -7.86
CA ARG A 75 -10.70 22.11 -8.40
C ARG A 75 -10.71 22.60 -9.85
N GLU A 76 -10.59 21.68 -10.80
CA GLU A 76 -10.95 21.99 -12.18
C GLU A 76 -12.38 22.53 -12.13
N GLN A 77 -12.52 23.83 -12.42
CA GLN A 77 -13.82 24.46 -12.55
C GLN A 77 -14.50 23.77 -13.73
N PRO A 78 -15.76 23.31 -13.60
CA PRO A 78 -16.48 22.81 -14.76
C PRO A 78 -16.56 23.96 -15.77
N SER A 79 -16.01 23.74 -16.95
CA SER A 79 -16.19 24.68 -18.06
C SER A 79 -17.62 24.51 -18.58
N THR A 80 -18.42 25.57 -18.37
CA THR A 80 -19.71 25.92 -19.02
C THR A 80 -20.83 24.90 -19.02
#